data_AF-A0AA35V4I5-F1
#
_entry.id   AF-A0AA35V4I5-F1
#
_cell.length_a   1.000
_cell.length_b   1.000
_cell.length_c   1.000
_cell.angle_alpha   90.00
_cell.angle_beta   90.00
_cell.angle_gamma   90.00
#
_symmetry.space_group_name_H-M   'P 1'
#
loop_
_entity.id
_entity.type
_entity.pdbx_description
1 polymer ?
#
loop_
_entity_poly.entity_id
_entity_poly.type
_entity_poly.pdbx_seq_one_letter_code
_entity_poly.pdbx_strand_id
1 'polypeptide(L)'
;MANLEDSFLADLEDLSDNDNENLDEDNGDAENMEEDVNGDLADIEALNYDDLDSVSKLQKTQRYTDVMKKVEDALEKGSDMSIQNQAMVLEDDPEYQLIVECNTLSVDIENEIVIIHNFIRDKYRLKFPELESLVHHPIDYARVVKKIGNEVDLTLVDLEGLLPSAIIMVVSVTASTTSGKPLPENTLQKTIEACDRALTLDASKKKVLDFVESRMGYIAPNLSAIVGSAVAAKLMGTAGGLTSLAKMPACNV
;
A
#
# COMPACT_ATOMS: atom_id res chain seq x y z
N MET A 1 -16.40 -60.94 -26.74
CA MET A 1 -15.11 -60.24 -26.59
C MET A 1 -15.45 -58.95 -25.86
N ALA A 2 -15.31 -58.95 -24.54
CA ALA A 2 -15.46 -57.73 -23.74
C ALA A 2 -14.16 -56.93 -23.91
N ASN A 3 -14.29 -55.64 -24.23
CA ASN A 3 -13.18 -54.76 -24.54
C ASN A 3 -12.43 -54.36 -23.26
N LEU A 4 -11.12 -54.13 -23.40
CA LEU A 4 -10.18 -53.80 -22.34
C LEU A 4 -10.55 -52.51 -21.56
N GLU A 5 -11.39 -51.65 -22.16
CA GLU A 5 -11.85 -50.38 -21.60
C GLU A 5 -12.93 -50.58 -20.51
N ASP A 6 -13.81 -51.57 -20.63
CA ASP A 6 -14.85 -51.84 -19.61
C ASP A 6 -14.25 -52.44 -18.32
N SER A 7 -13.13 -53.17 -18.43
CA SER A 7 -12.42 -53.71 -17.27
C SER A 7 -11.66 -52.63 -16.49
N PHE A 8 -11.32 -51.51 -17.13
CA PHE A 8 -10.58 -50.42 -16.49
C PHE A 8 -11.50 -49.43 -15.78
N LEU A 9 -12.73 -49.26 -16.27
CA LEU A 9 -13.76 -48.45 -15.61
C LEU A 9 -14.32 -49.12 -14.35
N ALA A 10 -14.44 -50.45 -14.34
CA ALA A 10 -14.91 -51.20 -13.17
C ALA A 10 -13.94 -51.14 -11.98
N ASP A 11 -12.63 -51.12 -12.22
CA ASP A 11 -11.60 -50.96 -11.16
C ASP A 11 -11.54 -49.53 -10.59
N LEU A 12 -12.12 -48.55 -11.29
CA LEU A 12 -12.09 -47.13 -10.89
C LEU A 12 -13.34 -46.72 -10.10
N GLU A 13 -14.47 -47.43 -10.28
CA GLU A 13 -15.70 -47.27 -9.47
C GLU A 13 -15.55 -47.86 -8.05
N ASP A 14 -14.72 -48.90 -7.86
CA ASP A 14 -14.52 -49.53 -6.54
C ASP A 14 -13.60 -48.70 -5.59
N LEU A 15 -13.04 -47.58 -6.07
CA LEU A 15 -12.23 -46.65 -5.29
C LEU A 15 -12.99 -45.39 -4.84
N SER A 16 -14.23 -45.15 -5.30
CA SER A 16 -14.99 -43.95 -4.92
C SER A 16 -15.86 -44.09 -3.67
N ASP A 17 -16.04 -45.32 -3.17
CA ASP A 17 -17.09 -45.61 -2.18
C ASP A 17 -16.59 -45.92 -0.76
N ASN A 18 -15.38 -45.48 -0.37
CA ASN A 18 -14.88 -45.79 0.98
C ASN A 18 -14.19 -44.68 1.80
N ASP A 19 -14.46 -43.41 1.56
CA ASP A 19 -14.02 -42.34 2.47
C ASP A 19 -15.19 -41.43 2.89
N ASN A 20 -16.16 -42.01 3.59
CA ASN A 20 -17.18 -41.23 4.31
C ASN A 20 -17.54 -41.88 5.65
N GLU A 21 -16.60 -41.87 6.59
CA GLU A 21 -16.91 -41.98 8.02
C GLU A 21 -16.07 -40.98 8.85
N ASN A 22 -16.78 -39.98 9.39
CA ASN A 22 -16.52 -39.23 10.62
C ASN A 22 -15.34 -38.24 10.66
N LEU A 23 -15.61 -37.00 10.27
CA LEU A 23 -15.02 -35.80 10.89
C LEU A 23 -16.08 -34.68 10.96
N ASP A 24 -17.10 -34.87 11.81
CA ASP A 24 -17.87 -33.74 12.36
C ASP A 24 -17.13 -33.24 13.61
N GLU A 25 -16.55 -32.05 13.53
CA GLU A 25 -16.83 -30.90 14.42
C GLU A 25 -15.71 -29.84 14.30
N ASP A 26 -16.18 -28.61 14.04
CA ASP A 26 -15.49 -27.32 14.14
C ASP A 26 -14.67 -26.86 12.92
N ASN A 27 -15.39 -26.44 11.88
CA ASN A 27 -14.87 -25.51 10.88
C ASN A 27 -16.01 -24.57 10.44
N GLY A 28 -16.51 -23.76 11.39
CA GLY A 28 -17.22 -22.53 11.07
C GLY A 28 -16.22 -21.38 11.04
N ASP A 29 -16.35 -20.50 10.05
CA ASP A 29 -15.63 -19.21 9.93
C ASP A 29 -14.31 -19.18 9.13
N ALA A 30 -14.29 -19.73 7.92
CA ALA A 30 -13.19 -19.48 6.97
C ALA A 30 -13.62 -19.16 5.52
N GLU A 31 -14.88 -18.80 5.26
CA GLU A 31 -15.35 -18.45 3.91
C GLU A 31 -16.02 -17.05 3.80
N ASN A 32 -15.88 -16.16 4.79
CA ASN A 32 -16.52 -14.84 4.78
C ASN A 32 -15.55 -13.64 4.92
N MET A 33 -14.29 -13.74 4.50
CA MET A 33 -13.31 -12.62 4.59
C MET A 33 -12.82 -12.06 3.26
N GLU A 34 -13.51 -12.28 2.14
CA GLU A 34 -13.15 -11.65 0.86
C GLU A 34 -14.24 -10.76 0.24
N GLU A 35 -15.42 -10.59 0.87
CA GLU A 35 -16.54 -9.86 0.24
C GLU A 35 -16.82 -8.43 0.76
N ASP A 36 -16.05 -7.87 1.70
CA ASP A 36 -16.41 -6.57 2.31
C ASP A 36 -15.46 -5.39 2.04
N VAL A 37 -14.61 -5.48 1.01
CA VAL A 37 -13.81 -4.33 0.52
C VAL A 37 -14.18 -3.92 -0.92
N ASN A 38 -14.99 -4.71 -1.61
CA ASN A 38 -15.31 -4.46 -3.02
C ASN A 38 -16.60 -3.65 -3.23
N GLY A 39 -17.44 -3.52 -2.20
CA GLY A 39 -18.77 -2.91 -2.31
C GLY A 39 -18.77 -1.39 -2.53
N ASP A 40 -17.73 -0.69 -2.07
CA ASP A 40 -17.62 0.78 -2.18
C ASP A 40 -16.67 1.23 -3.30
N LEU A 41 -15.98 0.28 -3.97
CA LEU A 41 -15.01 0.57 -5.05
C LEU A 41 -15.63 0.48 -6.45
N ALA A 42 -16.73 -0.27 -6.60
CA ALA A 42 -17.38 -0.51 -7.89
C ALA A 42 -18.03 0.73 -8.51
N ASP A 43 -18.38 1.75 -7.69
CA ASP A 43 -19.03 2.97 -8.17
C ASP A 43 -18.05 4.07 -8.62
N ILE A 44 -16.73 3.83 -8.56
CA ILE A 44 -15.70 4.80 -8.98
C ILE A 44 -15.38 4.70 -10.49
N GLU A 45 -15.78 3.63 -11.18
CA GLU A 45 -15.40 3.39 -12.58
C GLU A 45 -16.14 4.27 -13.61
N ALA A 46 -17.25 4.93 -13.23
CA ALA A 46 -18.14 5.64 -14.15
C ALA A 46 -17.97 7.17 -14.20
N LEU A 47 -17.10 7.76 -13.38
CA LEU A 47 -16.83 9.20 -13.43
C LEU A 47 -15.64 9.45 -14.36
N ASN A 48 -15.86 10.26 -15.39
CA ASN A 48 -14.83 10.73 -16.31
C ASN A 48 -13.82 11.62 -15.56
N TYR A 49 -12.90 10.99 -14.82
CA TYR A 49 -11.79 11.61 -14.10
C TYR A 49 -10.67 11.92 -15.09
N ASP A 50 -10.78 13.02 -15.81
CA ASP A 50 -9.68 13.49 -16.65
C ASP A 50 -8.76 14.50 -15.94
N ASP A 51 -9.13 14.91 -14.72
CA ASP A 51 -8.39 15.87 -13.93
C ASP A 51 -7.89 15.27 -12.61
N LEU A 52 -6.57 15.12 -12.52
CA LEU A 52 -5.85 14.64 -11.34
C LEU A 52 -6.12 15.52 -10.11
N ASP A 53 -6.41 16.80 -10.31
CA ASP A 53 -6.74 17.75 -9.24
C ASP A 53 -8.11 17.52 -8.58
N SER A 54 -9.02 16.85 -9.28
CA SER A 54 -10.33 16.48 -8.73
C SER A 54 -10.23 15.27 -7.78
N VAL A 55 -9.21 14.44 -8.01
CA VAL A 55 -8.98 13.15 -7.38
C VAL A 55 -7.97 13.27 -6.23
N SER A 56 -6.92 14.07 -6.42
CA SER A 56 -5.91 14.33 -5.38
C SER A 56 -6.08 15.72 -4.75
N LYS A 57 -6.59 15.75 -3.51
CA LYS A 57 -6.90 16.97 -2.75
C LYS A 57 -6.10 17.11 -1.47
N LEU A 58 -5.46 16.05 -0.99
CA LEU A 58 -4.86 16.03 0.34
C LEU A 58 -3.80 17.12 0.51
N GLN A 59 -2.88 17.24 -0.46
CA GLN A 59 -1.81 18.24 -0.44
C GLN A 59 -2.30 19.70 -0.46
N LYS A 60 -3.53 19.95 -0.96
CA LYS A 60 -4.16 21.28 -1.00
C LYS A 60 -4.86 21.63 0.31
N THR A 61 -4.99 20.68 1.23
CA THR A 61 -5.70 20.89 2.49
C THR A 61 -4.82 21.65 3.47
N GLN A 62 -5.40 22.63 4.17
CA GLN A 62 -4.69 23.42 5.19
C GLN A 62 -4.07 22.52 6.27
N ARG A 63 -4.81 21.50 6.70
CA ARG A 63 -4.36 20.49 7.67
C ARG A 63 -3.05 19.81 7.26
N TYR A 64 -2.93 19.38 5.99
CA TYR A 64 -1.70 18.75 5.49
C TYR A 64 -0.52 19.72 5.58
N THR A 65 -0.71 20.96 5.11
CA THR A 65 0.34 21.98 5.11
C THR A 65 0.79 22.33 6.53
N ASP A 66 -0.16 22.49 7.46
CA ASP A 66 0.14 22.85 8.84
C ASP A 66 0.89 21.73 9.57
N VAL A 67 0.44 20.48 9.44
CA VAL A 67 1.08 19.33 10.09
C VAL A 67 2.46 19.08 9.50
N MET A 68 2.60 19.08 8.16
CA MET A 68 3.91 18.90 7.51
C MET A 68 4.90 19.98 7.91
N LYS A 69 4.45 21.25 8.01
CA LYS A 69 5.30 22.34 8.47
C LYS A 69 5.76 22.14 9.92
N LYS A 70 4.86 21.76 10.83
CA LYS A 70 5.22 21.44 12.22
C LYS A 70 6.23 20.28 12.31
N VAL A 71 6.05 19.26 11.47
CA VAL A 71 6.97 18.11 11.39
C VAL A 71 8.35 18.53 10.91
N GLU A 72 8.43 19.33 9.84
CA GLU A 72 9.71 19.86 9.33
C GLU A 72 10.41 20.75 10.37
N ASP A 73 9.69 21.68 10.99
CA ASP A 73 10.20 22.53 12.06
C ASP A 73 10.73 21.69 13.25
N ALA A 74 10.06 20.57 13.57
CA ALA A 74 10.44 19.70 14.68
C ALA A 74 11.62 18.78 14.34
N LEU A 75 11.77 18.38 13.08
CA LEU A 75 12.93 17.64 12.58
C LEU A 75 14.18 18.52 12.51
N GLU A 76 14.05 19.78 12.08
CA GLU A 76 15.16 20.74 12.00
C GLU A 76 15.69 21.17 13.37
N LYS A 77 14.82 21.30 14.37
CA LYS A 77 15.23 21.64 15.74
C LYS A 77 16.02 20.53 16.43
N GLY A 78 16.08 19.33 15.84
CA GLY A 78 16.81 18.19 16.38
C GLY A 78 16.22 17.67 17.70
N SER A 79 16.74 16.54 18.16
CA SER A 79 16.38 15.90 19.44
C SER A 79 17.02 16.62 20.64
N ASP A 80 17.08 17.96 20.64
CA ASP A 80 17.49 18.77 21.79
C ASP A 80 16.26 19.14 22.61
N MET A 81 15.66 18.13 23.23
CA MET A 81 14.77 18.36 24.36
C MET A 81 15.18 17.49 25.53
N SER A 82 15.72 18.21 26.52
CA SER A 82 16.10 17.77 27.85
C SER A 82 15.05 16.87 28.48
N ILE A 83 15.53 15.74 29.00
CA ILE A 83 14.87 14.86 29.97
C ILE A 83 14.57 15.68 31.24
N GLN A 84 13.51 16.49 31.23
CA GLN A 84 13.05 17.24 32.40
C GLN A 84 11.53 17.37 32.40
N ASN A 85 10.82 16.29 32.70
CA ASN A 85 10.19 16.13 34.01
C ASN A 85 9.17 14.99 33.99
N GLN A 86 9.17 14.30 35.11
CA GLN A 86 8.33 13.18 35.47
C GLN A 86 6.91 13.70 35.81
N ALA A 87 5.88 13.00 35.32
CA ALA A 87 4.46 13.11 35.68
C ALA A 87 3.61 14.23 35.02
N MET A 88 3.54 14.25 33.69
CA MET A 88 2.41 14.86 32.97
C MET A 88 1.62 13.76 32.26
N VAL A 89 0.29 13.90 32.19
CA VAL A 89 -0.58 12.98 31.42
C VAL A 89 -0.18 13.14 29.95
N LEU A 90 0.48 12.12 29.40
CA LEU A 90 1.05 12.16 28.04
C LEU A 90 0.00 12.49 26.97
N GLU A 91 -1.29 12.18 27.21
CA GLU A 91 -2.37 12.49 26.26
C GLU A 91 -2.61 13.99 26.06
N ASP A 92 -2.33 14.84 27.06
CA ASP A 92 -2.48 16.30 26.98
C ASP A 92 -1.20 17.00 26.49
N ASP A 93 -0.13 16.23 26.22
CA ASP A 93 1.12 16.79 25.71
C ASP A 93 0.94 17.24 24.25
N PRO A 94 1.25 18.51 23.91
CA PRO A 94 1.19 18.98 22.53
C PRO A 94 2.07 18.16 21.57
N GLU A 95 3.15 17.53 22.04
CA GLU A 95 3.98 16.64 21.22
C GLU A 95 3.25 15.32 20.90
N TYR A 96 2.53 14.75 21.88
CA TYR A 96 1.74 13.54 21.66
C TYR A 96 0.58 13.81 20.69
N GLN A 97 -0.11 14.95 20.85
CA GLN A 97 -1.17 15.37 19.94
C GLN A 97 -0.65 15.52 18.50
N LEU A 98 0.53 16.12 18.31
CA LEU A 98 1.15 16.22 16.99
C LEU A 98 1.44 14.83 16.39
N ILE A 99 1.81 13.84 17.20
CA ILE A 99 2.08 12.48 16.72
C ILE A 99 0.82 11.73 16.34
N VAL A 100 -0.27 11.91 17.10
CA VAL A 100 -1.58 11.38 16.72
C VAL A 100 -2.06 12.04 15.41
N GLU A 101 -1.87 13.36 15.26
CA GLU A 101 -2.14 14.07 14.00
C GLU A 101 -1.30 13.52 12.84
N CYS A 102 -0.01 13.28 13.08
CA CYS A 102 0.93 12.69 12.11
C CYS A 102 0.50 11.29 11.67
N ASN A 103 0.11 10.42 12.60
CA ASN A 103 -0.36 9.07 12.30
C ASN A 103 -1.63 9.12 11.46
N THR A 104 -2.59 9.97 11.84
CA THR A 104 -3.82 10.16 11.05
C THR A 104 -3.49 10.68 9.65
N LEU A 105 -2.57 11.65 9.53
CA LEU A 105 -2.12 12.16 8.24
C LEU A 105 -1.42 11.08 7.40
N SER A 106 -0.67 10.17 8.02
CA SER A 106 -0.03 9.06 7.32
C SER A 106 -1.06 8.13 6.68
N VAL A 107 -2.16 7.82 7.37
CA VAL A 107 -3.28 7.04 6.83
C VAL A 107 -3.96 7.79 5.68
N ASP A 108 -4.19 9.10 5.85
CA ASP A 108 -4.75 9.93 4.78
C ASP A 108 -3.84 9.93 3.54
N ILE A 109 -2.52 10.00 3.71
CA ILE A 109 -1.53 9.91 2.62
C ILE A 109 -1.59 8.54 1.92
N GLU A 110 -1.71 7.44 2.67
CA GLU A 110 -1.83 6.09 2.09
C GLU A 110 -3.07 5.94 1.22
N ASN A 111 -4.23 6.40 1.71
CA ASN A 111 -5.47 6.38 0.96
C ASN A 111 -5.36 7.21 -0.33
N GLU A 112 -4.76 8.40 -0.25
CA GLU A 112 -4.52 9.26 -1.41
C GLU A 112 -3.58 8.60 -2.43
N ILE A 113 -2.53 7.89 -1.98
CA ILE A 113 -1.63 7.13 -2.87
C ILE A 113 -2.39 6.04 -3.63
N VAL A 114 -3.31 5.31 -2.98
CA VAL A 114 -4.15 4.29 -3.64
C VAL A 114 -5.04 4.93 -4.71
N ILE A 115 -5.66 6.05 -4.37
CA ILE A 115 -6.50 6.81 -5.30
C ILE A 115 -5.68 7.26 -6.54
N ILE A 116 -4.48 7.81 -6.32
CA ILE A 116 -3.59 8.22 -7.42
C ILE A 116 -3.11 7.01 -8.23
N HIS A 117 -2.83 5.87 -7.58
CA HIS A 117 -2.44 4.64 -8.25
C HIS A 117 -3.51 4.16 -9.22
N ASN A 118 -4.79 4.15 -8.81
CA ASN A 118 -5.90 3.82 -9.69
C ASN A 118 -5.96 4.76 -10.90
N PHE A 119 -5.77 6.07 -10.69
CA PHE A 119 -5.71 7.04 -11.78
C PHE A 119 -4.54 6.76 -12.77
N ILE A 120 -3.34 6.47 -12.26
CA ILE A 120 -2.17 6.14 -13.09
C ILE A 120 -2.47 4.87 -13.88
N ARG A 121 -2.97 3.83 -13.21
CA ARG A 121 -3.32 2.54 -13.81
C ARG A 121 -4.30 2.72 -14.95
N ASP A 122 -5.41 3.43 -14.73
CA ASP A 122 -6.49 3.55 -15.72
C ASP A 122 -6.02 4.27 -16.99
N LYS A 123 -5.17 5.31 -16.84
CA LYS A 123 -4.58 6.02 -17.99
C LYS A 123 -3.50 5.17 -18.68
N TYR A 124 -2.66 4.48 -17.93
CA TYR A 124 -1.52 3.72 -18.46
C TYR A 124 -1.91 2.36 -19.05
N ARG A 125 -3.08 1.83 -18.69
CA ARG A 125 -3.66 0.60 -19.25
C ARG A 125 -3.74 0.60 -20.78
N LEU A 126 -3.90 1.76 -21.41
CA LEU A 126 -3.91 1.88 -22.88
C LEU A 126 -2.56 1.52 -23.54
N LYS A 127 -1.46 1.71 -22.81
CA LYS A 127 -0.09 1.47 -23.26
C LYS A 127 0.46 0.13 -22.80
N PHE A 128 0.20 -0.25 -21.55
CA PHE A 128 0.72 -1.49 -20.99
C PHE A 128 -0.27 -2.11 -20.00
N PRO A 129 -1.35 -2.75 -20.47
CA PRO A 129 -2.41 -3.27 -19.62
C PRO A 129 -1.94 -4.37 -18.66
N GLU A 130 -0.94 -5.15 -19.06
CA GLU A 130 -0.42 -6.24 -18.22
C GLU A 130 0.44 -5.76 -17.04
N LEU A 131 0.84 -4.49 -17.00
CA LEU A 131 1.71 -3.99 -15.92
C LEU A 131 1.04 -4.07 -14.54
N GLU A 132 -0.29 -3.92 -14.47
CA GLU A 132 -1.07 -4.00 -13.23
C GLU A 132 -0.95 -5.38 -12.54
N SER A 133 -0.95 -6.46 -13.32
CA SER A 133 -0.85 -7.82 -12.77
C SER A 133 0.59 -8.20 -12.42
N LEU A 134 1.58 -7.44 -12.89
CA LEU A 134 3.00 -7.70 -12.65
C LEU A 134 3.55 -6.91 -11.46
N VAL A 135 3.04 -5.70 -11.22
CA VAL A 135 3.53 -4.81 -10.16
C VAL A 135 2.36 -4.35 -9.30
N HIS A 136 2.16 -5.03 -8.17
CA HIS A 136 1.03 -4.77 -7.28
C HIS A 136 1.25 -3.58 -6.33
N HIS A 137 2.50 -3.27 -5.96
CA HIS A 137 2.77 -2.22 -5.00
C HIS A 137 2.60 -0.83 -5.64
N PRO A 138 1.74 0.07 -5.10
CA PRO A 138 1.37 1.33 -5.74
C PRO A 138 2.55 2.25 -6.09
N ILE A 139 3.52 2.36 -5.18
CA ILE A 139 4.68 3.23 -5.36
C ILE A 139 5.65 2.65 -6.40
N ASP A 140 5.86 1.35 -6.41
CA ASP A 140 6.75 0.72 -7.40
C ASP A 140 6.12 0.77 -8.79
N TYR A 141 4.79 0.58 -8.88
CA TYR A 141 4.04 0.81 -10.11
C TYR A 141 4.27 2.22 -10.65
N ALA A 142 4.12 3.25 -9.81
CA ALA A 142 4.37 4.64 -10.21
C ALA A 142 5.82 4.88 -10.66
N ARG A 143 6.83 4.29 -9.98
CA ARG A 143 8.25 4.39 -10.38
C ARG A 143 8.49 3.74 -11.74
N VAL A 144 7.93 2.56 -11.97
CA VAL A 144 8.08 1.80 -13.21
C VAL A 144 7.40 2.52 -14.36
N VAL A 145 6.15 2.97 -14.18
CA VAL A 145 5.42 3.77 -15.19
C VAL A 145 6.20 5.03 -15.55
N LYS A 146 6.72 5.75 -14.55
CA LYS A 146 7.54 6.95 -14.79
C LYS A 146 8.82 6.65 -15.55
N LYS A 147 9.46 5.51 -15.27
CA LYS A 147 10.73 5.12 -15.89
C LYS A 147 10.56 4.59 -17.31
N ILE A 148 9.47 3.87 -17.60
CA ILE A 148 9.13 3.39 -18.93
C ILE A 148 8.57 4.52 -19.81
N GLY A 149 7.64 5.31 -19.28
CA GLY A 149 6.96 6.36 -20.04
C GLY A 149 6.29 5.83 -21.31
N ASN A 150 6.69 6.35 -22.48
CA ASN A 150 6.16 5.90 -23.77
C ASN A 150 7.10 4.96 -24.53
N GLU A 151 8.22 4.57 -23.93
CA GLU A 151 9.24 3.77 -24.60
C GLU A 151 8.67 2.42 -25.02
N VAL A 152 9.09 1.96 -26.20
CA VAL A 152 8.65 0.66 -26.76
C VAL A 152 9.68 -0.42 -26.46
N ASP A 153 10.95 -0.04 -26.44
CA ASP A 153 12.05 -0.94 -26.13
C ASP A 153 12.43 -0.84 -24.66
N LEU A 154 11.99 -1.81 -23.86
CA LEU A 154 12.32 -1.87 -22.43
C LEU A 154 13.79 -2.18 -22.16
N THR A 155 14.57 -2.65 -23.15
CA THR A 155 16.01 -2.88 -22.94
C THR A 155 16.79 -1.57 -22.78
N LEU A 156 16.22 -0.44 -23.24
CA LEU A 156 16.78 0.89 -23.06
C LEU A 156 16.42 1.50 -21.69
N VAL A 157 15.49 0.88 -20.97
CA VAL A 157 14.97 1.38 -19.71
C VAL A 157 15.66 0.65 -18.57
N ASP A 158 16.45 1.39 -17.79
CA ASP A 158 17.06 0.85 -16.59
C ASP A 158 16.02 0.72 -15.46
N LEU A 159 15.56 -0.50 -15.22
CA LEU A 159 14.65 -0.86 -14.13
C LEU A 159 15.40 -1.49 -12.94
N GLU A 160 16.73 -1.57 -12.99
CA GLU A 160 17.53 -2.15 -11.91
C GLU A 160 17.37 -1.32 -10.62
N GLY A 161 17.22 -2.02 -9.49
CA GLY A 161 17.00 -1.39 -8.19
C GLY A 161 15.58 -0.90 -7.90
N LEU A 162 14.69 -0.88 -8.90
CA LEU A 162 13.25 -0.62 -8.69
C LEU A 162 12.48 -1.90 -8.38
N LEU A 163 12.79 -2.98 -9.09
CA LEU A 163 12.12 -4.27 -8.96
C LEU A 163 13.14 -5.42 -8.86
N PRO A 164 12.76 -6.56 -8.28
CA PRO A 164 13.56 -7.78 -8.36
C PRO A 164 13.80 -8.21 -9.81
N SER A 165 14.99 -8.75 -10.11
CA SER A 165 15.37 -9.16 -11.48
C SER A 165 14.40 -10.14 -12.14
N ALA A 166 13.74 -11.00 -11.36
CA ALA A 166 12.71 -11.90 -11.86
C ALA A 166 11.50 -11.12 -12.44
N ILE A 167 11.04 -10.08 -11.76
CA ILE A 167 9.92 -9.25 -12.22
C ILE A 167 10.35 -8.43 -13.43
N ILE A 168 11.56 -7.87 -13.44
CA ILE A 168 12.10 -7.11 -14.59
C ILE A 168 12.09 -7.96 -15.86
N MET A 169 12.50 -9.24 -15.76
CA MET A 169 12.49 -10.16 -16.89
C MET A 169 11.07 -10.39 -17.41
N VAL A 170 10.11 -10.67 -16.52
CA VAL A 170 8.71 -10.88 -16.90
C VAL A 170 8.11 -9.63 -17.53
N VAL A 171 8.34 -8.45 -16.95
CA VAL A 171 7.90 -7.16 -17.51
C VAL A 171 8.49 -6.95 -18.92
N SER A 172 9.77 -7.23 -19.12
CA SER A 172 10.45 -7.10 -20.42
C SER A 172 9.87 -8.02 -21.50
N VAL A 173 9.62 -9.28 -21.15
CA VAL A 173 9.02 -10.26 -22.05
C VAL A 173 7.58 -9.86 -22.40
N THR A 174 6.78 -9.53 -21.38
CA THR A 174 5.37 -9.15 -21.58
C THR A 174 5.23 -7.85 -22.37
N ALA A 175 6.13 -6.88 -22.17
CA ALA A 175 6.15 -5.65 -22.95
C ALA A 175 6.51 -5.88 -24.43
N SER A 176 7.33 -6.90 -24.73
CA SER A 176 7.66 -7.25 -26.12
C SER A 176 6.46 -7.84 -26.88
N THR A 177 5.50 -8.40 -26.15
CA THR A 177 4.27 -8.99 -26.71
C THR A 177 3.01 -8.18 -26.37
N THR A 178 3.15 -7.00 -25.75
CA THR A 178 1.98 -6.21 -25.34
C THR A 178 1.25 -5.66 -26.56
N SER A 179 -0.09 -5.63 -26.48
CA SER A 179 -0.96 -5.08 -27.53
C SER A 179 -1.22 -3.58 -27.38
N GLY A 180 -0.63 -2.95 -26.35
CA GLY A 180 -0.87 -1.55 -26.05
C GLY A 180 -0.26 -0.59 -27.08
N LYS A 181 -0.71 0.67 -27.04
CA LYS A 181 -0.29 1.72 -27.97
C LYS A 181 0.39 2.87 -27.22
N PRO A 182 1.31 3.60 -27.85
CA PRO A 182 1.84 4.84 -27.28
C PRO A 182 0.73 5.79 -26.84
N LEU A 183 0.84 6.33 -25.63
CA LEU A 183 -0.09 7.32 -25.12
C LEU A 183 0.08 8.65 -25.87
N PRO A 184 -0.99 9.42 -26.09
CA PRO A 184 -0.85 10.78 -26.56
C PRO A 184 -0.13 11.63 -25.52
N GLU A 185 0.66 12.61 -25.98
CA GLU A 185 1.53 13.43 -25.13
C GLU A 185 0.81 14.07 -23.94
N ASN A 186 -0.41 14.56 -24.15
CA ASN A 186 -1.21 15.16 -23.08
C ASN A 186 -1.56 14.16 -21.97
N THR A 187 -1.92 12.93 -22.34
CA THR A 187 -2.25 11.88 -21.37
C THR A 187 -0.99 11.38 -20.68
N LEU A 188 0.11 11.18 -21.43
CA LEU A 188 1.40 10.82 -20.85
C LEU A 188 1.82 11.84 -19.80
N GLN A 189 1.78 13.14 -20.13
CA GLN A 189 2.17 14.20 -19.20
C GLN A 189 1.35 14.16 -17.91
N LYS A 190 0.01 13.98 -18.00
CA LYS A 190 -0.86 13.83 -16.83
C LYS A 190 -0.52 12.57 -16.00
N THR A 191 -0.23 11.46 -16.67
CA THR A 191 0.17 10.21 -16.00
C THR A 191 1.50 10.36 -15.27
N ILE A 192 2.50 11.00 -15.88
CA ILE A 192 3.80 11.27 -15.26
C ILE A 192 3.65 12.24 -14.09
N GLU A 193 2.83 13.28 -14.23
CA GLU A 193 2.52 14.20 -13.13
C GLU A 193 1.86 13.47 -11.95
N ALA A 194 0.93 12.54 -12.22
CA ALA A 194 0.34 11.69 -11.18
C ALA A 194 1.39 10.82 -10.49
N CYS A 195 2.34 10.25 -11.24
CA CYS A 195 3.45 9.51 -10.66
C CYS A 195 4.31 10.39 -9.73
N ASP A 196 4.62 11.62 -10.15
CA ASP A 196 5.39 12.57 -9.35
C ASP A 196 4.67 12.96 -8.05
N ARG A 197 3.35 13.13 -8.10
CA ARG A 197 2.54 13.38 -6.90
C ARG A 197 2.56 12.19 -5.94
N ALA A 198 2.36 10.97 -6.43
CA ALA A 198 2.43 9.76 -5.61
C ALA A 198 3.81 9.62 -4.92
N LEU A 199 4.90 9.86 -5.65
CA LEU A 199 6.26 9.82 -5.10
C LEU A 199 6.53 10.94 -4.08
N THR A 200 5.96 12.12 -4.30
CA THR A 200 6.06 13.24 -3.35
C THR A 200 5.30 12.93 -2.05
N LEU A 201 4.14 12.29 -2.16
CA LEU A 201 3.37 11.82 -1.01
C LEU A 201 4.11 10.73 -0.24
N ASP A 202 4.71 9.75 -0.93
CA ASP A 202 5.55 8.71 -0.31
C ASP A 202 6.73 9.31 0.47
N ALA A 203 7.43 10.30 -0.13
CA ALA A 203 8.50 11.02 0.54
C ALA A 203 8.01 11.82 1.76
N SER A 204 6.81 12.41 1.67
CA SER A 204 6.19 13.14 2.78
C SER A 204 5.79 12.21 3.92
N LYS A 205 5.18 11.07 3.61
CA LYS A 205 4.89 9.99 4.57
C LYS A 205 6.16 9.53 5.27
N LYS A 206 7.26 9.34 4.52
CA LYS A 206 8.55 8.98 5.11
C LYS A 206 9.03 10.01 6.13
N LYS A 207 8.95 11.32 5.84
CA LYS A 207 9.30 12.38 6.81
C LYS A 207 8.45 12.31 8.08
N VAL A 208 7.15 12.06 7.94
CA VAL A 208 6.22 11.92 9.07
C VAL A 208 6.62 10.71 9.94
N LEU A 209 6.90 9.56 9.32
CA LEU A 209 7.34 8.36 10.04
C LEU A 209 8.69 8.56 10.74
N ASP A 210 9.66 9.17 10.06
CA ASP A 210 10.99 9.46 10.63
C ASP A 210 10.86 10.40 11.86
N PHE A 211 9.94 11.37 11.82
CA PHE A 211 9.62 12.21 12.98
C PHE A 211 9.00 11.42 14.13
N VAL A 212 7.96 10.62 13.86
CA VAL A 212 7.30 9.80 14.89
C VAL A 212 8.30 8.82 15.53
N GLU A 213 9.18 8.20 14.73
CA GLU A 213 10.25 7.32 15.22
C GLU A 213 11.20 8.06 16.17
N SER A 214 11.63 9.28 15.83
CA SER A 214 12.54 10.07 16.66
C SER A 214 11.98 10.40 18.06
N ARG A 215 10.65 10.41 18.21
CA ARG A 215 9.95 10.73 19.46
C ARG A 215 9.41 9.49 20.20
N MET A 216 9.45 8.33 19.54
CA MET A 216 8.87 7.08 20.06
C MET A 216 9.54 6.60 21.35
N GLY A 217 10.85 6.83 21.49
CA GLY A 217 11.60 6.48 22.70
C GLY A 217 11.17 7.24 23.96
N TYR A 218 10.61 8.44 23.80
CA TYR A 218 10.05 9.22 24.91
C TYR A 218 8.59 8.86 25.18
N ILE A 219 7.80 8.68 24.13
CA ILE A 219 6.33 8.53 24.22
C ILE A 219 5.92 7.12 24.59
N ALA A 220 6.54 6.13 23.96
CA ALA A 220 6.27 4.72 24.20
C ALA A 220 7.60 3.99 24.49
N PRO A 221 8.26 4.28 25.63
CA PRO A 221 9.57 3.72 25.96
C PRO A 221 9.51 2.20 26.10
N ASN A 222 8.44 1.66 26.70
CA ASN A 222 8.26 0.22 26.87
C ASN A 222 8.05 -0.48 25.53
N LEU A 223 7.21 0.09 24.65
CA LEU A 223 6.98 -0.48 23.32
C LEU A 223 8.26 -0.43 22.48
N SER A 224 8.93 0.72 22.47
CA SER A 224 10.23 0.90 21.80
C SER A 224 11.29 -0.08 22.30
N ALA A 225 11.34 -0.35 23.60
CA ALA A 225 12.32 -1.28 24.17
C ALA A 225 12.08 -2.73 23.74
N ILE A 226 10.83 -3.11 23.43
CA ILE A 226 10.47 -4.48 23.05
C ILE A 226 10.63 -4.69 21.54
N VAL A 227 10.05 -3.81 20.71
CA VAL A 227 9.99 -4.00 19.25
C VAL A 227 10.93 -3.08 18.46
N GLY A 228 11.55 -2.10 19.11
CA GLY A 228 12.33 -1.03 18.47
C GLY A 228 11.48 0.18 18.07
N SER A 229 12.08 1.37 18.04
CA SER A 229 11.38 2.63 17.77
C SER A 229 10.73 2.68 16.39
N ALA A 230 11.38 2.14 15.35
CA ALA A 230 10.82 2.08 14.00
C ALA A 230 9.55 1.24 13.92
N VAL A 231 9.55 0.06 14.56
CA VAL A 231 8.38 -0.84 14.56
C VAL A 231 7.27 -0.27 15.43
N ALA A 232 7.62 0.27 16.60
CA ALA A 232 6.68 0.94 17.50
C ALA A 232 5.98 2.13 16.82
N ALA A 233 6.71 2.93 16.03
CA ALA A 233 6.16 4.02 15.24
C ALA A 233 5.15 3.53 14.21
N LYS A 234 5.46 2.45 13.50
CA LYS A 234 4.54 1.86 12.53
C LYS A 234 3.29 1.30 13.19
N LEU A 235 3.43 0.57 14.31
CA LEU A 235 2.29 0.03 15.06
C LEU A 235 1.38 1.14 15.61
N MET A 236 1.96 2.22 16.15
CA MET A 236 1.18 3.39 16.56
C MET A 236 0.51 4.09 15.37
N GLY A 237 1.20 4.15 14.23
CA GLY A 237 0.70 4.71 12.97
C GLY A 237 -0.54 3.97 12.48
N THR A 238 -0.45 2.64 12.37
CA THR A 238 -1.55 1.79 11.89
C THR A 238 -2.70 1.69 12.88
N ALA A 239 -2.40 1.65 14.19
CA ALA A 239 -3.45 1.60 15.21
C ALA A 239 -4.14 2.96 15.44
N GLY A 240 -3.56 4.08 14.99
CA GLY A 240 -4.10 5.42 15.20
C GLY A 240 -3.84 5.97 16.61
N GLY A 241 -2.75 5.54 17.26
CA GLY A 241 -2.32 6.04 18.57
C GLY A 241 -2.23 4.96 19.67
N LEU A 242 -1.67 5.34 20.81
CA LEU A 242 -1.32 4.40 21.89
C LEU A 242 -2.56 3.77 22.54
N THR A 243 -3.61 4.56 22.74
CA THR A 243 -4.86 4.10 23.36
C THR A 243 -5.63 3.12 22.47
N SER A 244 -5.60 3.33 21.16
CA SER A 244 -6.16 2.40 20.19
C SER A 244 -5.36 1.10 20.14
N LEU A 245 -4.03 1.19 20.13
CA LEU A 245 -3.14 0.03 20.16
C LEU A 245 -3.33 -0.80 21.46
N ALA A 246 -3.49 -0.15 22.61
CA ALA A 246 -3.72 -0.82 23.88
C ALA A 246 -5.07 -1.57 23.96
N LYS A 247 -6.05 -1.17 23.15
CA LYS A 247 -7.36 -1.84 23.05
C LYS A 247 -7.37 -2.96 22.00
N MET A 248 -6.37 -3.03 21.13
CA MET A 248 -6.28 -4.09 20.13
C MET A 248 -5.97 -5.43 20.81
N PRO A 249 -6.72 -6.51 20.48
CA PRO A 249 -6.43 -7.83 20.99
C PRO A 249 -5.09 -8.34 20.43
N ALA A 250 -4.39 -9.18 21.18
CA ALA A 250 -3.03 -9.62 20.85
C ALA A 250 -2.90 -10.37 19.52
N CYS A 251 -3.98 -10.96 18.99
CA CYS A 251 -3.98 -11.61 17.67
C CYS A 251 -3.97 -10.61 16.50
N ASN A 252 -4.31 -9.34 16.76
CA ASN A 252 -4.37 -8.28 15.75
C ASN A 252 -3.15 -7.34 15.79
N VAL A 253 -2.32 -7.44 16.83
CA VAL A 253 -1.07 -6.67 17.03
C VAL A 253 0.09 -7.42 16.38
#